data_AF-A0A6B2TKL9-F1
#
_entry.id   AF-A0A6B2TKL9-F1
#
_cell.length_a   1.000
_cell.length_b   1.000
_cell.length_c   1.000
_cell.angle_alpha   90.00
_cell.angle_beta   90.00
_cell.angle_gamma   90.00
#
_symmetry.space_group_name_H-M   'P 1'
#
loop_
_entity.id
_entity.type
_entity.pdbx_description
1 polymer ?
#
loop_
_entity_poly.entity_id
_entity_poly.type
_entity_poly.pdbx_seq_one_letter_code
_entity_poly.pdbx_strand_id
1 'polypeptide(L)'
;PAVDGVAVIATGSVWFRAFAPPRGAGLLLLQLLIAGTATVLGRWPGTRLGFGGNQPKGVMRDWARQVRTGRYSAEGSALDYESALATLTLPVLAISVDGDAYAPASSLNHLLSKVPEARVTRRHCTTQEAGAELDHFTWTRAAASLAKWVAAWTTEEHPHPRTLAALRATTGS
;
A
#
# COMPACT_ATOMS: atom_id res chain seq x y z
N PRO A 1 -13.48 -17.69 8.72
CA PRO A 1 -12.01 -17.73 8.47
C PRO A 1 -11.31 -16.49 9.04
N ALA A 2 -10.19 -16.69 9.74
CA ALA A 2 -9.30 -15.61 10.18
C ALA A 2 -8.32 -15.24 9.05
N VAL A 3 -7.72 -14.05 9.11
CA VAL A 3 -6.69 -13.62 8.17
C VAL A 3 -5.32 -13.97 8.75
N ASP A 4 -4.52 -14.72 8.00
CA ASP A 4 -3.22 -15.23 8.47
C ASP A 4 -2.02 -14.35 8.06
N GLY A 5 -2.21 -13.44 7.11
CA GLY A 5 -1.17 -12.53 6.64
C GLY A 5 -1.66 -11.56 5.57
N VAL A 6 -0.83 -10.59 5.22
CA VAL A 6 -1.13 -9.56 4.20
C VAL A 6 0.00 -9.52 3.17
N ALA A 7 -0.32 -9.71 1.89
CA ALA A 7 0.61 -9.49 0.79
C ALA A 7 0.28 -8.16 0.08
N VAL A 8 1.28 -7.31 -0.08
CA VAL A 8 1.20 -6.05 -0.84
C VAL A 8 2.21 -6.10 -1.98
N ILE A 9 1.73 -5.83 -3.20
CA ILE A 9 2.53 -5.94 -4.44
C ILE A 9 2.38 -4.64 -5.21
N ALA A 10 3.49 -4.03 -5.64
CA ALA A 10 3.49 -2.74 -6.33
C ALA A 10 2.62 -1.70 -5.59
N THR A 11 2.66 -1.75 -4.26
CA THR A 11 1.79 -0.95 -3.39
C THR A 11 2.64 0.01 -2.59
N GLY A 12 2.12 1.21 -2.37
CA GLY A 12 2.79 2.21 -1.56
C GLY A 12 1.84 3.28 -1.09
N SER A 13 2.36 4.19 -0.27
CA SER A 13 1.62 5.39 0.14
C SER A 13 1.73 6.49 -0.91
N VAL A 14 0.69 7.29 -1.07
CA VAL A 14 0.72 8.45 -1.99
C VAL A 14 1.23 9.74 -1.34
N TRP A 15 1.84 9.64 -0.15
CA TRP A 15 2.31 10.80 0.61
C TRP A 15 3.39 11.56 -0.17
N PHE A 16 3.18 12.85 -0.40
CA PHE A 16 4.01 13.63 -1.33
C PHE A 16 5.50 13.64 -0.98
N ARG A 17 5.85 13.60 0.31
CA ARG A 17 7.26 13.59 0.77
C ARG A 17 7.94 12.24 0.55
N ALA A 18 7.18 11.19 0.24
CA ALA A 18 7.73 9.91 -0.16
C ALA A 18 8.19 9.91 -1.64
N PHE A 19 8.01 11.00 -2.38
CA PHE A 19 8.45 11.13 -3.77
C PHE A 19 9.51 12.22 -3.90
N ALA A 20 10.58 11.93 -4.65
CA ALA A 20 11.63 12.92 -4.92
C ALA A 20 11.08 14.14 -5.68
N PRO A 21 11.59 15.36 -5.44
CA PRO A 21 11.31 16.51 -6.27
C PRO A 21 11.71 16.25 -7.74
N PRO A 22 10.96 16.75 -8.72
CA PRO A 22 9.76 17.60 -8.59
C PRO A 22 8.45 16.80 -8.39
N ARG A 23 8.47 15.46 -8.45
CA ARG A 23 7.25 14.62 -8.44
C ARG A 23 6.37 14.84 -7.21
N GLY A 24 6.97 14.93 -6.02
CA GLY A 24 6.21 15.19 -4.78
C GLY A 24 5.42 16.50 -4.83
N ALA A 25 6.03 17.58 -5.33
CA ALA A 25 5.34 18.86 -5.50
C ALA A 25 4.23 18.77 -6.57
N GLY A 26 4.49 18.06 -7.67
CA GLY A 26 3.48 17.76 -8.68
C GLY A 26 2.27 17.01 -8.10
N LEU A 27 2.49 16.01 -7.23
CA LEU A 27 1.42 15.29 -6.54
C LEU A 27 0.59 16.20 -5.64
N LEU A 28 1.21 17.15 -4.92
CA LEU A 28 0.49 18.12 -4.11
C LEU A 28 -0.41 19.04 -4.95
N LEU A 29 0.06 19.49 -6.11
CA LEU A 29 -0.76 20.31 -7.02
C LEU A 29 -1.88 19.47 -7.63
N LEU A 30 -1.55 18.27 -8.12
CA LEU A 30 -2.52 17.36 -8.73
C LEU A 30 -3.65 17.01 -7.77
N GLN A 31 -3.35 16.73 -6.50
CA GLN A 31 -4.41 16.40 -5.54
C GLN A 31 -5.34 17.58 -5.25
N LEU A 32 -4.88 18.83 -5.32
CA LEU A 32 -5.76 19.99 -5.19
C LEU A 32 -6.75 20.04 -6.35
N LEU A 33 -6.25 19.85 -7.57
CA LEU A 33 -7.07 19.86 -8.78
C LEU A 33 -8.11 18.74 -8.77
N ILE A 34 -7.69 17.52 -8.42
CA ILE A 34 -8.57 16.35 -8.36
C ILE A 34 -9.64 16.54 -7.28
N ALA A 35 -9.25 16.87 -6.04
CA ALA A 35 -10.20 17.04 -4.93
C ALA A 35 -11.14 18.24 -5.15
N GLY A 36 -10.64 19.35 -5.70
CA GLY A 36 -11.45 20.51 -6.05
C GLY A 36 -12.47 20.17 -7.12
N THR A 37 -12.04 19.56 -8.22
CA THR A 37 -12.92 19.12 -9.32
C THR A 37 -13.98 18.14 -8.82
N ALA A 38 -13.58 17.14 -8.03
CA ALA A 38 -14.50 16.16 -7.47
C ALA A 38 -15.52 16.79 -6.51
N THR A 39 -15.11 17.85 -5.79
CA THR A 39 -16.01 18.58 -4.89
C THR A 39 -17.03 19.41 -5.67
N VAL A 40 -16.59 20.16 -6.68
CA VAL A 40 -17.47 21.00 -7.52
C VAL A 40 -18.47 20.15 -8.30
N LEU A 41 -18.03 19.03 -8.87
CA LEU A 41 -18.89 18.15 -9.69
C LEU A 41 -19.69 17.14 -8.87
N GLY A 42 -19.45 17.04 -7.55
CA GLY A 42 -20.02 16.01 -6.68
C GLY A 42 -19.51 14.58 -6.94
N ARG A 43 -18.64 14.40 -7.94
CA ARG A 43 -18.00 13.14 -8.36
C ARG A 43 -16.72 13.42 -9.13
N TRP A 44 -15.84 12.43 -9.26
CA TRP A 44 -14.68 12.50 -10.16
C TRP A 44 -14.99 11.79 -11.49
N PRO A 45 -15.04 12.50 -12.63
CA PRO A 45 -15.34 11.92 -13.93
C PRO A 45 -14.07 11.39 -14.62
N GLY A 46 -13.29 10.55 -13.94
CA GLY A 46 -11.95 10.18 -14.38
C GLY A 46 -11.86 9.43 -15.70
N THR A 47 -12.94 8.79 -16.18
CA THR A 47 -12.95 8.21 -17.55
C THR A 47 -12.85 9.31 -18.61
N ARG A 48 -13.45 10.48 -18.39
CA ARG A 48 -13.36 11.62 -19.31
C ARG A 48 -12.05 12.39 -19.16
N LEU A 49 -11.48 12.39 -17.96
CA LEU A 49 -10.24 13.09 -17.63
C LEU A 49 -8.98 12.21 -17.77
N GLY A 50 -9.14 10.93 -18.12
CA GLY A 50 -8.03 10.00 -18.35
C GLY A 50 -7.28 9.54 -17.10
N PHE A 51 -7.86 9.68 -15.90
CA PHE A 51 -7.18 9.30 -14.65
C PHE A 51 -8.14 8.64 -13.65
N GLY A 52 -7.76 7.47 -13.13
CA GLY A 52 -8.42 6.82 -11.97
C GLY A 52 -9.86 6.33 -12.20
N GLY A 53 -10.39 6.43 -13.42
CA GLY A 53 -11.79 6.08 -13.73
C GLY A 53 -12.82 6.97 -13.02
N ASN A 54 -14.11 6.68 -13.20
CA ASN A 54 -15.15 7.43 -12.48
C ASN A 54 -15.16 7.03 -10.99
N GLN A 55 -15.08 8.01 -10.09
CA GLN A 55 -14.92 7.76 -8.66
C GLN A 55 -15.86 8.65 -7.82
N PRO A 56 -16.31 8.16 -6.64
CA PRO A 56 -17.01 8.99 -5.68
C PRO A 56 -16.14 10.15 -5.20
N LYS A 57 -16.77 11.30 -4.91
CA LYS A 57 -16.09 12.48 -4.33
C LYS A 57 -15.31 12.12 -3.05
N GLY A 58 -15.90 11.29 -2.17
CA GLY A 58 -15.28 10.88 -0.90
C GLY A 58 -13.93 10.19 -1.11
N VAL A 59 -13.88 9.21 -2.01
CA VAL A 59 -12.63 8.50 -2.38
C VAL A 59 -11.54 9.48 -2.82
N MET A 60 -11.88 10.46 -3.66
CA MET A 60 -10.89 11.46 -4.09
C MET A 60 -10.44 12.41 -3.00
N ARG A 61 -11.33 12.76 -2.05
CA ARG A 61 -10.97 13.58 -0.88
C ARG A 61 -10.05 12.82 0.08
N ASP A 62 -10.33 11.55 0.31
CA ASP A 62 -9.51 10.69 1.17
C ASP A 62 -8.13 10.45 0.53
N TRP A 63 -8.10 10.18 -0.77
CA TRP A 63 -6.85 10.10 -1.54
C TRP A 63 -6.03 11.40 -1.44
N ALA A 64 -6.67 12.55 -1.65
CA ALA A 64 -6.03 13.86 -1.54
C ALA A 64 -5.53 14.18 -0.12
N ARG A 65 -6.25 13.74 0.92
CA ARG A 65 -5.79 13.83 2.31
C ARG A 65 -4.55 12.95 2.53
N GLN A 66 -4.53 11.74 1.98
CA GLN A 66 -3.38 10.84 2.09
C GLN A 66 -2.16 11.42 1.37
N VAL A 67 -2.34 12.04 0.21
CA VAL A 67 -1.24 12.73 -0.49
C VAL A 67 -0.62 13.82 0.39
N ARG A 68 -1.44 14.66 1.02
CA ARG A 68 -0.97 15.80 1.82
C ARG A 68 -0.38 15.39 3.17
N THR A 69 -1.03 14.47 3.87
CA THR A 69 -0.77 14.19 5.29
C THR A 69 -0.05 12.88 5.54
N GLY A 70 -0.15 11.92 4.61
CA GLY A 70 0.34 10.56 4.81
C GLY A 70 -0.44 9.77 5.87
N ARG A 71 -1.59 10.29 6.37
CA ARG A 71 -2.45 9.60 7.33
C ARG A 71 -3.66 8.94 6.66
N TYR A 72 -3.84 7.65 6.92
CA TYR A 72 -5.01 6.89 6.49
C TYR A 72 -6.22 7.30 7.34
N SER A 73 -7.21 7.89 6.67
CA SER A 73 -8.50 8.21 7.25
C SER A 73 -9.55 8.23 6.15
N ALA A 74 -10.70 7.65 6.43
CA ALA A 74 -11.83 7.61 5.52
C ALA A 74 -12.99 8.41 6.12
N GLU A 75 -13.53 9.35 5.36
CA GLU A 75 -14.66 10.16 5.81
C GLU A 75 -15.87 9.25 6.13
N GLY A 76 -16.40 9.34 7.34
CA GLY A 76 -17.51 8.50 7.82
C GLY A 76 -17.11 7.16 8.45
N SER A 77 -15.81 6.83 8.49
CA SER A 77 -15.32 5.66 9.24
C SER A 77 -15.05 6.04 10.70
N ALA A 78 -15.55 5.21 11.63
CA ALA A 78 -15.23 5.33 13.06
C ALA A 78 -13.87 4.70 13.41
N LEU A 79 -13.23 4.00 12.47
CA LEU A 79 -11.97 3.31 12.70
C LEU A 79 -10.79 4.29 12.64
N ASP A 80 -9.97 4.33 13.70
CA ASP A 80 -8.64 4.92 13.62
C ASP A 80 -7.69 3.94 12.92
N TYR A 81 -7.55 4.11 11.61
CA TYR A 81 -6.68 3.27 10.80
C TYR A 81 -5.20 3.37 11.19
N GLU A 82 -4.75 4.53 11.67
CA GLU A 82 -3.35 4.70 12.04
C GLU A 82 -3.04 3.89 13.30
N SER A 83 -3.93 3.93 14.32
CA SER A 83 -3.81 3.06 15.49
C SER A 83 -3.98 1.58 15.15
N ALA A 84 -4.93 1.24 14.28
CA ALA A 84 -5.14 -0.15 13.87
C ALA A 84 -3.90 -0.72 13.16
N LEU A 85 -3.32 0.02 12.20
CA LEU A 85 -2.09 -0.37 11.51
C LEU A 85 -0.90 -0.44 12.49
N ALA A 86 -0.78 0.50 13.42
CA ALA A 86 0.31 0.52 14.40
C ALA A 86 0.36 -0.75 15.26
N THR A 87 -0.80 -1.35 15.54
CA THR A 87 -0.93 -2.59 16.33
C THR A 87 -1.02 -3.87 15.50
N LEU A 88 -0.88 -3.78 14.17
CA LEU A 88 -0.94 -4.93 13.28
C LEU A 88 0.28 -5.83 13.49
N THR A 89 0.05 -7.05 13.97
CA THR A 89 1.09 -8.07 14.20
C THR A 89 1.09 -9.17 13.15
N LEU A 90 0.20 -9.09 12.16
CA LEU A 90 0.15 -10.08 11.09
C LEU A 90 1.44 -10.04 10.25
N PRO A 91 1.92 -11.20 9.75
CA PRO A 91 2.98 -11.24 8.75
C PRO A 91 2.61 -10.43 7.51
N VAL A 92 3.58 -9.67 6.99
CA VAL A 92 3.41 -8.84 5.79
C VAL A 92 4.45 -9.23 4.75
N LEU A 93 4.01 -9.64 3.56
CA LEU A 93 4.88 -9.76 2.39
C LEU A 93 4.77 -8.48 1.56
N ALA A 94 5.89 -7.79 1.35
CA ALA A 94 5.96 -6.60 0.52
C ALA A 94 6.83 -6.85 -0.71
N ILE A 95 6.19 -6.84 -1.88
CA ILE A 95 6.86 -7.03 -3.17
C ILE A 95 6.85 -5.70 -3.93
N SER A 96 8.04 -5.17 -4.20
CA SER A 96 8.23 -4.05 -5.13
C SER A 96 8.65 -4.57 -6.51
N VAL A 97 8.49 -3.76 -7.56
CA VAL A 97 8.85 -4.13 -8.93
C VAL A 97 9.66 -3.01 -9.59
N ASP A 98 10.54 -3.38 -10.53
CA ASP A 98 11.21 -2.41 -11.39
C ASP A 98 10.22 -1.53 -12.14
N GLY A 99 10.65 -0.32 -12.51
CA GLY A 99 9.86 0.61 -13.33
C GLY A 99 8.63 1.22 -12.65
N ASP A 100 8.31 0.85 -11.40
CA ASP A 100 7.15 1.41 -10.69
C ASP A 100 7.39 2.85 -10.21
N ALA A 101 6.88 3.81 -11.00
CA ALA A 101 6.91 5.22 -10.67
C ALA A 101 5.81 5.66 -9.68
N TYR A 102 4.79 4.83 -9.43
CA TYR A 102 3.64 5.13 -8.58
C TYR A 102 3.81 4.61 -7.15
N ALA A 103 4.52 3.50 -6.97
CA ALA A 103 4.92 2.95 -5.68
C ALA A 103 6.44 2.75 -5.59
N PRO A 104 7.24 3.82 -5.71
CA PRO A 104 8.70 3.72 -5.54
C PRO A 104 9.05 3.23 -4.13
N ALA A 105 10.29 2.76 -3.94
CA ALA A 105 10.74 2.18 -2.67
C ALA A 105 10.46 3.09 -1.44
N SER A 106 10.61 4.41 -1.57
CA SER A 106 10.29 5.39 -0.52
C SER A 106 8.79 5.46 -0.17
N SER A 107 7.92 5.31 -1.18
CA SER A 107 6.47 5.24 -1.00
C SER A 107 6.04 3.97 -0.26
N LEU A 108 6.63 2.82 -0.64
CA LEU A 108 6.46 1.55 0.06
C LEU A 108 7.02 1.62 1.49
N ASN A 109 8.20 2.23 1.69
CA ASN A 109 8.79 2.40 3.02
C ASN A 109 7.88 3.17 3.97
N HIS A 110 7.26 4.26 3.50
CA HIS A 110 6.30 5.01 4.32
C HIS A 110 5.01 4.23 4.60
N LEU A 111 4.55 3.38 3.68
CA LEU A 111 3.44 2.46 3.98
C LEU A 111 3.84 1.46 5.07
N LEU A 112 5.00 0.83 4.94
CA LEU A 112 5.47 -0.18 5.89
C LEU A 112 5.82 0.41 7.26
N SER A 113 6.17 1.70 7.35
CA SER A 113 6.37 2.37 8.63
C SER A 113 5.07 2.52 9.45
N LYS A 114 3.90 2.26 8.85
CA LYS A 114 2.61 2.26 9.56
C LYS A 114 2.35 0.98 10.34
N VAL A 115 3.11 -0.08 10.07
CA VAL A 115 2.93 -1.42 10.68
C VAL A 115 4.21 -1.83 11.43
N PRO A 116 4.65 -1.06 12.44
CA PRO A 116 5.93 -1.29 13.12
C PRO A 116 6.00 -2.66 13.83
N GLU A 117 4.86 -3.20 14.26
CA GLU A 117 4.77 -4.49 14.96
C GLU A 117 4.60 -5.68 14.01
N ALA A 118 4.47 -5.45 12.70
CA ALA A 118 4.32 -6.51 11.71
C ALA A 118 5.66 -7.15 11.36
N ARG A 119 5.68 -8.47 11.20
CA ARG A 119 6.84 -9.17 10.63
C ARG A 119 6.84 -8.99 9.11
N VAL A 120 7.68 -8.07 8.62
CA VAL A 120 7.74 -7.73 7.20
C VAL A 120 8.80 -8.55 6.46
N THR A 121 8.38 -9.34 5.48
CA THR A 121 9.26 -9.95 4.45
C THR A 121 9.24 -9.06 3.21
N ARG A 122 10.42 -8.66 2.71
CA ARG A 122 10.53 -7.82 1.51
C ARG A 122 11.12 -8.59 0.34
N ARG A 123 10.57 -8.38 -0.84
CA ARG A 123 11.10 -8.83 -2.13
C ARG A 123 11.05 -7.69 -3.14
N HIS A 124 11.91 -7.79 -4.14
CA HIS A 124 11.94 -6.87 -5.27
C HIS A 124 12.06 -7.69 -6.55
N CYS A 125 11.10 -7.55 -7.46
CA CYS A 125 11.14 -8.22 -8.75
C CYS A 125 11.77 -7.31 -9.80
N THR A 126 12.84 -7.79 -10.41
CA THR A 126 13.50 -7.09 -11.51
C THR A 126 12.85 -7.44 -12.85
N THR A 127 13.03 -6.59 -13.87
CA THR A 127 12.59 -6.91 -15.23
C THR A 127 13.22 -8.20 -15.75
N GLN A 128 14.47 -8.48 -15.38
CA GLN A 128 15.17 -9.73 -15.70
C GLN A 128 14.47 -10.95 -15.11
N GLU A 129 14.05 -10.90 -13.85
CA GLU A 129 13.37 -12.00 -13.18
C GLU A 129 11.92 -12.20 -13.65
N ALA A 130 11.26 -11.11 -14.05
CA ALA A 130 9.95 -11.17 -14.68
C ALA A 130 10.01 -11.63 -16.14
N GLY A 131 11.16 -11.51 -16.80
CA GLY A 131 11.33 -11.78 -18.23
C GLY A 131 10.62 -10.78 -19.13
N ALA A 132 10.21 -9.62 -18.61
CA ALA A 132 9.51 -8.55 -19.31
C ALA A 132 9.68 -7.21 -18.58
N GLU A 133 9.44 -6.11 -19.29
CA GLU A 133 9.34 -4.78 -18.68
C GLU A 133 8.21 -4.74 -17.65
N LEU A 134 8.49 -4.04 -16.55
CA LEU A 134 7.57 -3.88 -15.43
C LEU A 134 7.23 -2.40 -15.26
N ASP A 135 5.96 -2.14 -14.94
CA ASP A 135 5.50 -0.87 -14.39
C ASP A 135 4.31 -1.14 -13.44
N HIS A 136 3.83 -0.08 -12.79
CA HIS A 136 2.74 -0.15 -11.81
C HIS A 136 1.46 -0.86 -12.28
N PHE A 137 1.19 -0.83 -13.58
CA PHE A 137 0.01 -1.44 -14.20
C PHE A 137 0.34 -2.73 -14.97
N THR A 138 1.52 -2.80 -15.60
CA THR A 138 1.89 -3.92 -16.47
C THR A 138 2.53 -5.10 -15.74
N TRP A 139 2.98 -4.94 -14.49
CA TRP A 139 3.54 -6.06 -13.70
C TRP A 139 2.60 -7.26 -13.62
N THR A 140 1.29 -7.02 -13.61
CA THR A 140 0.26 -8.06 -13.59
C THR A 140 0.33 -9.02 -14.79
N ARG A 141 0.85 -8.55 -15.92
CA ARG A 141 1.06 -9.35 -17.14
C ARG A 141 2.30 -10.23 -17.08
N ALA A 142 3.24 -9.93 -16.17
CA ALA A 142 4.48 -10.66 -15.94
C ALA A 142 4.60 -11.16 -14.48
N ALA A 143 3.47 -11.55 -13.88
CA ALA A 143 3.37 -11.83 -12.45
C ALA A 143 3.76 -13.26 -12.03
N ALA A 144 4.29 -14.10 -12.94
CA ALA A 144 4.53 -15.51 -12.64
C ALA A 144 5.49 -15.73 -11.46
N SER A 145 6.62 -15.00 -11.43
CA SER A 145 7.59 -15.05 -10.34
C SER A 145 6.99 -14.54 -9.02
N LEU A 146 6.22 -13.45 -9.09
CA LEU A 146 5.55 -12.86 -7.93
C LEU A 146 4.51 -13.82 -7.33
N ALA A 147 3.71 -14.47 -8.18
CA ALA A 147 2.72 -15.45 -7.75
C ALA A 147 3.37 -16.65 -7.05
N LYS A 148 4.52 -17.14 -7.57
CA LYS A 148 5.30 -18.21 -6.92
C LYS A 148 5.80 -17.79 -5.55
N TRP A 149 6.29 -16.55 -5.40
CA TRP A 149 6.73 -16.05 -4.10
C TRP A 149 5.59 -15.92 -3.10
N VAL A 150 4.43 -15.41 -3.52
CA VAL A 150 3.24 -15.33 -2.66
C VAL A 150 2.83 -16.73 -2.22
N ALA A 151 2.73 -17.69 -3.15
CA ALA A 151 2.39 -19.07 -2.83
C ALA A 151 3.39 -19.71 -1.85
N ALA A 152 4.69 -19.58 -2.10
CA ALA A 152 5.72 -20.08 -1.19
C ALA A 152 5.61 -19.43 0.21
N TRP A 153 5.43 -18.12 0.26
CA TRP A 153 5.29 -17.38 1.51
C TRP A 153 4.06 -17.80 2.32
N THR A 154 2.96 -18.18 1.66
CA THR A 154 1.77 -18.70 2.36
C THR A 154 1.99 -20.08 2.99
N THR A 155 2.99 -20.84 2.52
CA THR A 155 3.34 -22.15 3.10
C THR A 155 4.43 -22.08 4.15
N GLU A 156 5.11 -20.94 4.28
CA GLU A 156 6.06 -20.70 5.37
C GLU A 156 5.31 -20.63 6.71
N GLU A 157 5.81 -21.31 7.73
CA GLU A 157 5.28 -21.11 9.09
C GLU A 157 5.60 -19.69 9.56
N HIS A 158 4.57 -18.87 9.64
CA HIS A 158 4.62 -17.61 10.35
C HIS A 158 4.03 -17.83 11.74
N PRO A 159 4.82 -17.74 12.83
CA PRO A 159 4.30 -17.93 14.17
C PRO A 159 3.13 -16.97 14.40
N HIS A 160 1.94 -17.51 14.66
CA HIS A 160 0.79 -16.67 14.96
C HIS A 160 1.01 -15.89 16.27
N PRO A 161 0.50 -14.65 16.39
CA PRO A 161 0.60 -13.86 17.62
C PRO A 161 0.03 -14.60 18.85
N ARG A 162 -0.98 -15.46 18.64
CA ARG A 162 -1.56 -16.32 19.69
C ARG A 162 -0.55 -17.32 20.26
N THR A 163 0.38 -17.81 19.46
CA THR A 163 1.42 -18.76 19.88
C THR A 163 2.49 -18.07 20.74
N LEU A 164 2.83 -16.82 20.43
CA LEU A 164 3.81 -16.04 21.20
C LEU A 164 3.28 -15.57 22.56
N ALA A 165 1.98 -15.25 22.66
CA ALA A 165 1.34 -14.92 23.94
C ALA A 165 1.30 -16.14 24.88
N ALA A 166 0.99 -17.33 24.35
CA ALA A 166 1.02 -18.58 25.12
C ALA A 166 2.45 -18.94 25.60
N LEU A 167 3.47 -18.77 24.75
CA LEU A 167 4.87 -19.05 25.10
C LEU A 167 5.43 -18.10 26.18
N ARG A 168 5.01 -16.83 26.19
CA ARG A 168 5.38 -15.87 27.23
C ARG A 168 4.70 -16.15 28.58
N ALA A 169 3.48 -16.67 28.57
CA ALA A 169 2.79 -17.08 29.80
C ALA A 169 3.43 -18.31 30.47
N THR A 170 4.04 -19.20 29.69
CA THR A 170 4.70 -20.42 30.20
C THR A 170 6.14 -20.21 30.70
N THR A 171 6.79 -19.11 30.32
CA THR A 171 8.20 -18.83 30.67
C THR A 171 8.37 -17.81 31.80
N GLY A 172 7.25 -17.31 32.35
CA GLY A 172 7.22 -16.32 33.43
C GLY A 172 6.85 -16.87 34.82
N SER A 173 7.18 -18.13 35.13
CA SER A 173 7.10 -18.69 36.50
C SER A 173 8.47 -18.74 37.16
#